data_AF-A0A520F808-F1
#
_entry.id   AF-A0A520F808-F1
#
_cell.length_a   1.000
_cell.length_b   1.000
_cell.length_c   1.000
_cell.angle_alpha   90.00
_cell.angle_beta   90.00
_cell.angle_gamma   90.00
#
_symmetry.space_group_name_H-M   'P 1'
#
loop_
_entity.id
_entity.type
_entity.pdbx_description
1 polymer ?
#
loop_
_entity_poly.entity_id
_entity_poly.type
_entity_poly.pdbx_seq_one_letter_code
_entity_poly.pdbx_strand_id
1 'polypeptide(L)'
;MIDSVRTTRRPTTLAAIVSVLALVVAACGNSGPDQPQTVAEQFAAAVSSSNIDQAAALTTDPAGAGAALTQLYDGLSGGGTVTATPDFEAVDANEDAGTFTLNAGWRFSTTTDGTAEPDGQPKEWNYTTSATAAETPQGWKITWDPAILVPGLTADSSVRFTPTDALVAPRVFDANGGELMSQQVVTLVNVDATADPVAVAALVGSVVPGITAQSVASSVAAAQSNSATIVSLRQADIDPIGAQLAAVPGVTLAPQTRLLATDRNLVSPVLSDLTTLWEQEQAANRGWAIQSVAADNTVTQLAGRDASTGDDIATTVDSALQIKAENALASVPQQAAIVALRPSTGEVLAVAQNAAADAEGPIALTGLYPPGSTFKTVTTSAALQSGAVTPDTVLPCPATENIEGRQIPNDDNFALGDVPLHTAFAKSCNTTMGRLGVALPPNGLTDAAAQYGLGVDYVTPGLTTVTGSVPSADTPAQRVESAIGQGQVTASPFGMALVASSIANNGLLPPTVVSGKPGVGNMQPAAVNPQVTEQIKAMMRETITGGTATALNDIPGLLGKTGTAEFGPNNEGAHGWFVGISGDLAFAVFVNNAGSSAPAIEAAGRFLR
;
A
#
# COMPACT_ATOMS: atom_id res chain seq x y z
N MET A 1 61.33 28.36 25.23
CA MET A 1 60.82 28.46 26.62
C MET A 1 59.36 28.06 26.57
N ILE A 2 58.99 26.87 27.07
CA ILE A 2 58.45 26.63 28.44
C ILE A 2 57.08 27.33 28.56
N ASP A 3 55.90 26.76 28.88
CA ASP A 3 55.40 25.52 29.50
C ASP A 3 53.87 25.48 29.17
N SER A 4 53.21 24.35 28.85
CA SER A 4 52.60 23.34 29.75
C SER A 4 51.26 23.71 30.44
N VAL A 5 50.23 22.87 30.22
CA VAL A 5 49.16 22.33 31.14
C VAL A 5 47.86 22.09 30.33
N ARG A 6 47.59 20.88 29.79
CA ARG A 6 46.91 19.67 30.33
C ARG A 6 45.44 19.84 30.78
N THR A 7 44.53 19.14 30.06
CA THR A 7 43.64 18.09 30.62
C THR A 7 43.02 17.18 29.54
N THR A 8 43.43 15.90 29.57
CA THR A 8 42.69 14.64 29.35
C THR A 8 41.75 14.43 28.15
N ARG A 9 42.22 13.64 27.18
CA ARG A 9 41.41 12.66 26.42
C ARG A 9 41.99 11.26 26.62
N ARG A 10 41.14 10.29 26.97
CA ARG A 10 41.45 8.84 27.00
C ARG A 10 41.58 8.33 25.56
N PRO A 11 42.60 7.52 25.20
CA PRO A 11 42.66 6.88 23.90
C PRO A 11 41.91 5.55 23.92
N THR A 12 41.14 5.32 22.86
CA THR A 12 40.67 4.02 22.38
C THR A 12 41.87 3.16 21.98
N THR A 13 42.03 2.01 22.63
CA THR A 13 43.01 0.99 22.26
C THR A 13 42.55 0.30 20.98
N LEU A 14 43.22 0.59 19.87
CA LEU A 14 43.25 -0.27 18.69
C LEU A 14 44.07 -1.52 19.06
N ALA A 15 43.42 -2.69 19.11
CA ALA A 15 44.14 -3.96 19.13
C ALA A 15 44.45 -4.36 17.68
N ALA A 16 45.74 -4.40 17.37
CA ALA A 16 46.28 -4.86 16.10
C ALA A 16 46.01 -6.37 15.93
N ILE A 17 45.25 -6.72 14.89
CA ILE A 17 45.10 -8.11 14.44
C ILE A 17 46.40 -8.46 13.71
N VAL A 18 47.19 -9.34 14.33
CA VAL A 18 48.34 -9.99 13.71
C VAL A 18 47.80 -11.01 12.71
N SER A 19 47.98 -10.72 11.42
CA SER A 19 47.75 -11.64 10.32
C SER A 19 48.73 -12.82 10.44
N VAL A 20 48.28 -13.93 11.03
CA VAL A 20 48.97 -15.21 10.91
C VAL A 20 48.64 -15.78 9.54
N LEU A 21 49.65 -15.73 8.67
CA LEU A 21 49.67 -16.37 7.37
C LEU A 21 49.63 -17.91 7.59
N ALA A 22 48.43 -18.48 7.64
CA ALA A 22 48.28 -19.94 7.60
C ALA A 22 48.49 -20.40 6.16
N LEU A 23 49.59 -21.13 5.94
CA LEU A 23 49.92 -21.82 4.71
C LEU A 23 48.71 -22.64 4.23
N VAL A 24 48.20 -22.31 3.05
CA VAL A 24 47.35 -23.22 2.27
C VAL A 24 48.25 -24.35 1.78
N VAL A 25 48.25 -25.47 2.51
CA VAL A 25 48.68 -26.75 1.95
C VAL A 25 47.48 -27.26 1.16
N ALA A 26 47.56 -27.15 -0.16
CA ALA A 26 46.76 -27.96 -1.06
C ALA A 26 47.17 -29.43 -0.86
N ALA A 27 46.44 -30.15 -0.02
CA ALA A 27 46.52 -31.60 0.07
C ALA A 27 45.52 -32.19 -0.93
N CYS A 28 46.02 -32.53 -2.11
CA CYS A 28 45.36 -33.48 -2.99
C CYS A 28 45.36 -34.86 -2.30
N GLY A 29 44.18 -35.51 -2.26
CA GLY A 29 44.02 -36.94 -1.97
C GLY A 29 43.82 -37.30 -0.49
N ASN A 30 42.57 -37.30 -0.02
CA ASN A 30 42.20 -37.96 1.23
C ASN A 30 42.01 -39.46 0.95
N SER A 31 43.12 -40.19 0.83
CA SER A 31 43.16 -41.64 0.68
C SER A 31 43.46 -42.31 2.03
N GLY A 32 42.60 -42.09 3.01
CA GLY A 32 42.44 -42.99 4.16
C GLY A 32 41.41 -44.07 3.82
N PRO A 33 41.36 -45.23 4.52
CA PRO A 33 40.28 -46.19 4.32
C PRO A 33 38.94 -45.50 4.56
N ASP A 34 37.95 -45.74 3.71
CA ASP A 34 36.59 -45.28 3.97
C ASP A 34 36.23 -45.76 5.39
N GLN A 35 35.92 -44.85 6.30
CA GLN A 35 35.48 -45.18 7.66
C GLN A 35 34.03 -44.72 7.80
N PRO A 36 33.25 -45.27 8.76
CA PRO A 36 31.87 -44.85 9.01
C PRO A 36 31.68 -43.34 9.11
N GLN A 37 32.64 -42.62 9.72
CA GLN A 37 32.60 -41.17 9.83
C GLN A 37 32.74 -40.46 8.47
N THR A 38 33.72 -40.84 7.66
CA THR A 38 33.97 -40.20 6.36
C THR A 38 32.79 -40.34 5.40
N VAL A 39 32.15 -41.52 5.34
CA VAL A 39 30.97 -41.73 4.49
C VAL A 39 29.76 -40.95 5.02
N ALA A 40 29.61 -40.83 6.34
CA ALA A 40 28.56 -40.03 6.96
C ALA A 40 28.73 -38.52 6.68
N GLU A 41 29.94 -37.98 6.80
CA GLU A 41 30.26 -36.58 6.48
C GLU A 41 30.02 -36.26 5.00
N GLN A 42 30.42 -37.17 4.08
CA GLN A 42 30.17 -37.00 2.65
C GLN A 42 28.68 -37.06 2.32
N PHE A 43 27.93 -37.94 2.98
CA PHE A 43 26.48 -38.03 2.81
C PHE A 43 25.78 -36.78 3.33
N ALA A 44 26.12 -36.34 4.54
CA ALA A 44 25.61 -35.10 5.12
C ALA A 44 25.88 -33.91 4.21
N ALA A 45 27.10 -33.76 3.69
CA ALA A 45 27.46 -32.70 2.75
C ALA A 45 26.69 -32.80 1.41
N ALA A 46 26.47 -34.01 0.88
CA ALA A 46 25.70 -34.22 -0.34
C ALA A 46 24.21 -33.87 -0.15
N VAL A 47 23.63 -34.21 1.00
CA VAL A 47 22.26 -33.81 1.37
C VAL A 47 22.18 -32.30 1.58
N SER A 48 23.08 -31.68 2.33
CA SER A 48 23.10 -30.22 2.55
C SER A 48 23.26 -29.41 1.26
N SER A 49 23.94 -29.98 0.25
CA SER A 49 24.07 -29.36 -1.08
C SER A 49 22.95 -29.75 -2.06
N SER A 50 21.92 -30.46 -1.58
CA SER A 50 20.81 -30.99 -2.40
C SER A 50 21.27 -31.85 -3.59
N ASN A 51 22.43 -32.48 -3.49
CA ASN A 51 22.99 -33.34 -4.53
C ASN A 51 22.53 -34.79 -4.34
N ILE A 52 21.34 -35.08 -4.88
CA ILE A 52 20.64 -36.37 -4.75
C ILE A 52 21.49 -37.53 -5.27
N ASP A 53 22.09 -37.39 -6.46
CA ASP A 53 22.87 -38.46 -7.09
C ASP A 53 24.09 -38.84 -6.25
N GLN A 54 24.78 -37.83 -5.71
CA GLN A 54 25.94 -38.05 -4.84
C GLN A 54 25.55 -38.68 -3.52
N ALA A 55 24.48 -38.20 -2.87
CA ALA A 55 24.00 -38.76 -1.62
C ALA A 55 23.55 -40.22 -1.80
N ALA A 56 22.78 -40.50 -2.84
CA ALA A 56 22.30 -41.84 -3.17
C ALA A 56 23.45 -42.83 -3.43
N ALA A 57 24.50 -42.40 -4.15
CA ALA A 57 25.65 -43.24 -4.46
C ALA A 57 26.44 -43.70 -3.21
N LEU A 58 26.30 -43.03 -2.06
CA LEU A 58 26.96 -43.37 -0.80
C LEU A 58 26.22 -44.44 0.02
N THR A 59 25.08 -44.93 -0.47
CA THR A 59 24.21 -45.88 0.24
C THR A 59 24.28 -47.30 -0.33
N THR A 60 23.81 -48.31 0.41
CA THR A 60 23.71 -49.70 -0.07
C THR A 60 22.60 -49.92 -1.09
N ASP A 61 21.65 -48.99 -1.22
CA ASP A 61 20.58 -49.00 -2.23
C ASP A 61 20.42 -47.61 -2.87
N PRO A 62 21.26 -47.25 -3.85
CA PRO A 62 21.21 -45.94 -4.49
C PRO A 62 19.87 -45.63 -5.18
N ALA A 63 19.16 -46.64 -5.70
CA ALA A 63 17.89 -46.42 -6.37
C ALA A 63 16.79 -46.01 -5.37
N GLY A 64 16.69 -46.75 -4.25
CA GLY A 64 15.79 -46.39 -3.14
C GLY A 64 16.14 -45.05 -2.52
N ALA A 65 17.44 -44.79 -2.31
CA ALA A 65 17.93 -43.53 -1.75
C ALA A 65 17.60 -42.32 -2.62
N GLY A 66 17.85 -42.42 -3.93
CA GLY A 66 17.53 -41.36 -4.88
C GLY A 66 16.03 -41.05 -4.92
N ALA A 67 15.18 -42.08 -4.94
CA ALA A 67 13.73 -41.90 -4.94
C ALA A 67 13.22 -41.21 -3.68
N ALA A 68 13.68 -41.62 -2.49
CA ALA A 68 13.27 -41.04 -1.22
C ALA A 68 13.75 -39.58 -1.05
N LEU A 69 14.98 -39.27 -1.45
CA LEU A 69 15.53 -37.91 -1.42
C LEU A 69 14.74 -36.97 -2.35
N THR A 70 14.45 -37.39 -3.58
CA THR A 70 13.61 -36.61 -4.51
C THR A 70 12.25 -36.34 -3.91
N GLN A 71 11.56 -37.37 -3.39
CA GLN A 71 10.24 -37.21 -2.79
C GLN A 71 10.26 -36.28 -1.57
N LEU A 72 11.32 -36.35 -0.75
CA LEU A 72 11.49 -35.49 0.41
C LEU A 72 11.67 -34.02 -0.01
N TYR A 73 12.56 -33.73 -0.95
CA TYR A 73 12.77 -32.36 -1.44
C TYR A 73 11.53 -31.80 -2.12
N ASP A 74 10.88 -32.59 -2.97
CA ASP A 74 9.65 -32.18 -3.66
C ASP A 74 8.53 -31.86 -2.65
N GLY A 75 8.34 -32.71 -1.65
CA GLY A 75 7.32 -32.50 -0.61
C GLY A 75 7.63 -31.29 0.27
N LEU A 76 8.88 -31.10 0.67
CA LEU A 76 9.31 -29.98 1.49
C LEU A 76 9.32 -28.64 0.73
N SER A 77 9.37 -28.66 -0.60
CA SER A 77 9.22 -27.46 -1.43
C SER A 77 7.78 -26.92 -1.49
N GLY A 78 6.79 -27.66 -0.95
CA GLY A 78 5.39 -27.27 -1.01
C GLY A 78 4.88 -27.13 -2.45
N GLY A 79 5.35 -27.98 -3.37
CA GLY A 79 5.04 -27.86 -4.80
C GLY A 79 5.71 -26.65 -5.48
N GLY A 80 6.89 -26.25 -5.00
CA GLY A 80 7.66 -25.11 -5.53
C GLY A 80 7.27 -23.74 -4.95
N THR A 81 6.40 -23.70 -3.93
CA THR A 81 5.99 -22.47 -3.25
C THR A 81 6.93 -22.07 -2.11
N VAL A 82 7.83 -22.97 -1.72
CA VAL A 82 8.76 -22.80 -0.59
C VAL A 82 10.14 -23.25 -1.01
N THR A 83 11.14 -22.46 -0.63
CA THR A 83 12.55 -22.88 -0.70
C THR A 83 12.89 -23.62 0.58
N ALA A 84 13.22 -24.91 0.48
CA ALA A 84 13.66 -25.74 1.60
C ALA A 84 15.18 -25.98 1.50
N THR A 85 15.92 -25.49 2.49
CA THR A 85 17.39 -25.57 2.52
C THR A 85 17.82 -26.56 3.61
N PRO A 86 18.36 -27.75 3.25
CA PRO A 86 18.88 -28.72 4.22
C PRO A 86 20.23 -28.28 4.80
N ASP A 87 20.48 -28.66 6.05
CA ASP A 87 21.72 -28.42 6.81
C ASP A 87 21.98 -29.65 7.69
N PHE A 88 22.61 -30.67 7.11
CA PHE A 88 22.94 -31.93 7.75
C PHE A 88 24.41 -31.95 8.18
N GLU A 89 24.65 -32.42 9.40
CA GLU A 89 25.98 -32.56 10.00
C GLU A 89 26.10 -33.93 10.68
N ALA A 90 27.20 -34.65 10.42
CA ALA A 90 27.54 -35.87 11.14
C ALA A 90 28.30 -35.52 12.42
N VAL A 91 27.83 -35.96 13.59
CA VAL A 91 28.36 -35.49 14.89
C VAL A 91 28.91 -36.58 15.81
N ASP A 92 28.39 -37.81 15.75
CA ASP A 92 28.79 -38.90 16.65
C ASP A 92 28.93 -40.21 15.87
N ALA A 93 30.16 -40.55 15.44
CA ALA A 93 30.45 -41.83 14.78
C ALA A 93 31.13 -42.80 15.76
N ASN A 94 30.62 -44.03 15.83
CA ASN A 94 31.27 -45.15 16.51
C ASN A 94 31.82 -46.10 15.46
N GLU A 95 33.14 -46.04 15.27
CA GLU A 95 33.86 -46.83 14.27
C GLU A 95 33.71 -48.34 14.50
N ASP A 96 33.75 -48.79 15.76
CA ASP A 96 33.68 -50.21 16.12
C ASP A 96 32.28 -50.81 15.88
N ALA A 97 31.24 -50.01 16.08
CA ALA A 97 29.84 -50.40 15.88
C ALA A 97 29.31 -50.07 14.49
N GLY A 98 30.09 -49.35 13.66
CA GLY A 98 29.64 -48.86 12.35
C GLY A 98 28.41 -47.96 12.43
N THR A 99 28.19 -47.25 13.54
CA THR A 99 27.01 -46.38 13.74
C THR A 99 27.41 -44.92 13.69
N PHE A 100 26.50 -44.06 13.24
CA PHE A 100 26.68 -42.62 13.32
C PHE A 100 25.36 -41.88 13.54
N THR A 101 25.46 -40.66 14.09
CA THR A 101 24.32 -39.74 14.26
C THR A 101 24.46 -38.56 13.30
N LEU A 102 23.33 -38.18 12.69
CA LEU A 102 23.18 -36.96 11.90
C LEU A 102 22.31 -35.97 12.67
N ASN A 103 22.81 -34.74 12.83
CA ASN A 103 21.98 -33.58 13.12
C ASN A 103 21.43 -33.09 11.78
N ALA A 104 20.10 -33.06 11.66
CA ALA A 104 19.42 -32.59 10.47
C ALA A 104 18.69 -31.28 10.78
N GLY A 105 19.06 -30.23 10.07
CA GLY A 105 18.38 -28.94 10.06
C GLY A 105 17.75 -28.66 8.71
N TRP A 106 16.61 -27.98 8.74
CA TRP A 106 15.95 -27.46 7.55
C TRP A 106 15.55 -26.02 7.78
N ARG A 107 15.85 -25.15 6.82
CA ARG A 107 15.37 -23.77 6.79
C ARG A 107 14.40 -23.62 5.63
N PHE A 108 13.23 -23.05 5.91
CA PHE A 108 12.18 -22.82 4.92
C PHE A 108 12.01 -21.33 4.67
N SER A 109 11.92 -20.95 3.40
CA SER A 109 11.56 -19.59 3.01
C SER A 109 10.37 -19.59 2.05
N THR A 110 9.40 -18.73 2.35
CA THR A 110 8.20 -18.51 1.53
C THR A 110 8.36 -17.33 0.57
N THR A 111 9.50 -16.65 0.60
CA THR A 111 9.85 -15.56 -0.31
C THR A 111 10.78 -16.08 -1.41
N THR A 112 10.56 -15.66 -2.66
CA THR A 112 11.32 -16.14 -3.83
C THR A 112 12.57 -15.32 -4.13
N ASP A 113 12.70 -14.14 -3.54
CA ASP A 113 13.77 -13.16 -3.77
C ASP A 113 14.77 -13.06 -2.61
N GLY A 114 14.63 -13.91 -1.59
CA GLY A 114 15.47 -13.89 -0.39
C GLY A 114 15.16 -12.73 0.56
N THR A 115 14.01 -12.06 0.39
CA THR A 115 13.52 -11.08 1.36
C THR A 115 13.11 -11.76 2.67
N ALA A 116 13.07 -10.99 3.75
CA ALA A 116 12.67 -11.49 5.06
C ALA A 116 11.24 -12.04 5.02
N GLU A 117 10.99 -13.09 5.81
CA GLU A 117 9.65 -13.66 5.95
C GLU A 117 8.64 -12.60 6.46
N PRO A 118 7.36 -12.65 6.02
CA PRO A 118 6.35 -11.69 6.45
C PRO A 118 6.14 -11.63 7.97
N ASP A 119 6.34 -12.77 8.66
CA ASP A 119 6.25 -12.89 10.11
C ASP A 119 7.55 -12.51 10.83
N GLY A 120 8.63 -12.24 10.08
CA GLY A 120 9.96 -11.95 10.60
C GLY A 120 10.61 -13.12 11.36
N GLN A 121 10.03 -14.32 11.31
CA GLN A 121 10.48 -15.48 12.07
C GLN A 121 11.10 -16.53 11.13
N PRO A 122 12.28 -17.08 11.46
CA PRO A 122 12.84 -18.18 10.69
C PRO A 122 11.97 -19.42 10.85
N LYS A 123 11.72 -20.11 9.74
CA LYS A 123 10.97 -21.37 9.72
C LYS A 123 11.99 -22.49 9.71
N GLU A 124 12.24 -23.09 10.87
CA GLU A 124 13.28 -24.10 11.04
C GLU A 124 12.73 -25.40 11.59
N TRP A 125 13.20 -26.52 11.05
CA TRP A 125 12.92 -27.85 11.57
C TRP A 125 14.22 -28.59 11.81
N ASN A 126 14.51 -28.86 13.09
CA ASN A 126 15.73 -29.52 13.53
C ASN A 126 15.39 -30.83 14.25
N TYR A 127 16.12 -31.91 13.94
CA TYR A 127 15.99 -33.21 14.59
C TYR A 127 17.30 -33.99 14.48
N THR A 128 17.37 -35.12 15.18
CA THR A 128 18.49 -36.06 15.08
C THR A 128 18.02 -37.40 14.54
N THR A 129 18.89 -38.06 13.79
CA THR A 129 18.65 -39.41 13.27
C THR A 129 19.94 -40.23 13.35
N SER A 130 19.81 -41.54 13.40
CA SER A 130 20.92 -42.47 13.55
C SER A 130 20.91 -43.48 12.42
N ALA A 131 22.10 -43.85 11.96
CA ALA A 131 22.31 -44.73 10.82
C ALA A 131 23.47 -45.68 11.07
N THR A 132 23.53 -46.74 10.28
CA THR A 132 24.66 -47.68 10.27
C THR A 132 25.35 -47.65 8.91
N ALA A 133 26.68 -47.76 8.90
CA ALA A 133 27.48 -47.99 7.72
C ALA A 133 28.05 -49.42 7.73
N ALA A 134 28.25 -49.98 6.55
CA ALA A 134 28.85 -51.29 6.37
C ALA A 134 29.92 -51.25 5.28
N GLU A 135 30.99 -52.03 5.45
CA GLU A 135 32.02 -52.22 4.43
C GLU A 135 31.47 -53.06 3.28
N THR A 136 31.63 -52.59 2.05
CA THR A 136 31.23 -53.30 0.82
C THR A 136 32.44 -53.46 -0.10
N PRO A 137 32.37 -54.31 -1.15
CA PRO A 137 33.43 -54.40 -2.17
C PRO A 137 33.74 -53.08 -2.88
N GLN A 138 32.87 -52.07 -2.76
CA GLN A 138 32.99 -50.75 -3.36
C GLN A 138 33.34 -49.66 -2.32
N GLY A 139 33.81 -50.05 -1.13
CA GLY A 139 34.07 -49.14 0.00
C GLY A 139 32.95 -49.14 1.03
N TRP A 140 33.06 -48.30 2.05
CA TRP A 140 32.00 -48.17 3.05
C TRP A 140 30.76 -47.50 2.47
N LYS A 141 29.60 -48.04 2.80
CA LYS A 141 28.29 -47.53 2.38
C LYS A 141 27.38 -47.39 3.58
N ILE A 142 26.53 -46.37 3.58
CA ILE A 142 25.45 -46.25 4.54
C ILE A 142 24.42 -47.34 4.24
N THR A 143 24.09 -48.17 5.22
CA THR A 143 23.02 -49.16 5.09
C THR A 143 21.71 -48.40 4.93
N TRP A 144 21.13 -48.45 3.74
CA TRP A 144 20.00 -47.60 3.38
C TRP A 144 18.75 -47.95 4.19
N ASP A 145 18.18 -46.92 4.83
CA ASP A 145 16.87 -46.91 5.48
C ASP A 145 16.31 -45.48 5.32
N PRO A 146 15.10 -45.26 4.78
CA PRO A 146 14.50 -43.93 4.70
C PRO A 146 14.46 -43.18 6.03
N ALA A 147 14.42 -43.89 7.18
CA ALA A 147 14.47 -43.29 8.50
C ALA A 147 15.75 -42.47 8.79
N ILE A 148 16.81 -42.70 8.01
CA ILE A 148 18.06 -41.90 8.05
C ILE A 148 17.83 -40.48 7.56
N LEU A 149 16.83 -40.25 6.70
CA LEU A 149 16.47 -38.89 6.26
C LEU A 149 15.59 -38.21 7.29
N VAL A 150 14.52 -38.87 7.75
CA VAL A 150 13.57 -38.36 8.74
C VAL A 150 13.16 -39.51 9.66
N PRO A 151 13.25 -39.39 11.00
CA PRO A 151 12.84 -40.44 11.92
C PRO A 151 11.40 -40.94 11.65
N GLY A 152 11.25 -42.25 11.48
CA GLY A 152 9.95 -42.88 11.21
C GLY A 152 9.50 -42.86 9.75
N LEU A 153 10.30 -42.30 8.83
CA LEU A 153 10.04 -42.39 7.40
C LEU A 153 10.20 -43.83 6.90
N THR A 154 9.26 -44.26 6.06
CA THR A 154 9.22 -45.54 5.37
C THR A 154 9.13 -45.32 3.86
N ALA A 155 9.33 -46.38 3.07
CA ALA A 155 9.23 -46.30 1.60
C ALA A 155 7.82 -45.87 1.09
N ASP A 156 6.77 -46.08 1.88
CA ASP A 156 5.38 -45.77 1.51
C ASP A 156 4.85 -44.49 2.19
N SER A 157 5.71 -43.72 2.85
CA SER A 157 5.35 -42.47 3.51
C SER A 157 6.10 -41.30 2.91
N SER A 158 5.51 -40.11 2.97
CA SER A 158 6.13 -38.87 2.49
C SER A 158 6.16 -37.81 3.58
N VAL A 159 7.01 -36.80 3.40
CA VAL A 159 7.04 -35.61 4.26
C VAL A 159 6.81 -34.39 3.39
N ARG A 160 5.99 -33.45 3.87
CA ARG A 160 5.68 -32.22 3.14
C ARG A 160 5.66 -30.99 4.02
N PHE A 161 5.95 -29.84 3.42
CA PHE A 161 5.65 -28.53 3.98
C PHE A 161 4.21 -28.16 3.65
N THR A 162 3.47 -27.58 4.61
CA THR A 162 2.10 -27.11 4.40
C THR A 162 1.89 -25.79 5.13
N PRO A 163 1.61 -24.67 4.43
CA PRO A 163 1.11 -23.45 5.07
C PRO A 163 -0.23 -23.74 5.75
N THR A 164 -0.46 -23.14 6.91
CA THR A 164 -1.74 -23.26 7.63
C THR A 164 -2.34 -21.89 7.82
N ASP A 165 -3.62 -21.73 7.50
CA ASP A 165 -4.35 -20.48 7.73
C ASP A 165 -5.18 -20.57 9.02
N ALA A 166 -5.47 -19.42 9.61
CA ALA A 166 -6.37 -19.34 10.75
C ALA A 166 -7.81 -19.69 10.34
N LEU A 167 -8.56 -20.28 11.28
CA LEU A 167 -9.96 -20.67 11.05
C LEU A 167 -10.89 -19.46 10.91
N VAL A 168 -10.53 -18.34 11.52
CA VAL A 168 -11.28 -17.10 11.49
C VAL A 168 -10.38 -16.02 10.91
N ALA A 169 -10.89 -15.32 9.92
CA ALA A 169 -10.27 -14.13 9.34
C ALA A 169 -10.60 -12.87 10.16
N PRO A 170 -9.63 -11.96 10.34
CA PRO A 170 -9.90 -10.63 10.88
C PRO A 170 -10.90 -9.88 10.04
N ARG A 171 -11.66 -9.02 10.70
CA ARG A 171 -12.59 -8.07 10.08
C ARG A 171 -11.99 -6.68 10.08
N VAL A 172 -12.57 -5.82 9.24
CA VAL A 172 -12.24 -4.40 9.18
C VAL A 172 -13.44 -3.61 9.66
N PHE A 173 -13.26 -2.76 10.64
CA PHE A 173 -14.31 -1.92 11.23
C PHE A 173 -14.18 -0.46 10.78
N ASP A 174 -15.30 0.22 10.64
CA ASP A 174 -15.40 1.65 10.42
C ASP A 174 -15.17 2.45 11.73
N ALA A 175 -15.09 3.78 11.63
CA ALA A 175 -14.87 4.69 12.76
C ALA A 175 -15.93 4.60 13.87
N ASN A 176 -17.12 4.06 13.55
CA ASN A 176 -18.24 3.92 14.48
C ASN A 176 -18.37 2.48 15.03
N GLY A 177 -17.42 1.59 14.71
CA GLY A 177 -17.42 0.19 15.11
C GLY A 177 -18.34 -0.71 14.27
N GLY A 178 -18.89 -0.20 13.17
CA GLY A 178 -19.61 -0.98 12.17
C GLY A 178 -18.65 -1.82 11.33
N GLU A 179 -19.10 -2.99 10.86
CA GLU A 179 -18.27 -3.84 10.00
C GLU A 179 -18.14 -3.23 8.60
N LEU A 180 -16.96 -2.68 8.28
CA LEU A 180 -16.66 -2.06 6.99
C LEU A 180 -16.36 -3.10 5.93
N MET A 181 -15.48 -4.06 6.25
CA MET A 181 -15.12 -5.16 5.35
C MET A 181 -15.03 -6.47 6.11
N SER A 182 -15.43 -7.54 5.44
CA SER A 182 -15.30 -8.90 5.95
C SER A 182 -14.95 -9.88 4.87
N GLN A 183 -14.35 -10.98 5.30
CA GLN A 183 -14.02 -12.07 4.41
C GLN A 183 -15.30 -12.78 3.97
N GLN A 184 -15.57 -12.78 2.67
CA GLN A 184 -16.78 -13.33 2.06
C GLN A 184 -16.41 -14.33 0.97
N VAL A 185 -17.30 -15.31 0.76
CA VAL A 185 -17.21 -16.19 -0.40
C VAL A 185 -17.84 -15.49 -1.60
N VAL A 186 -17.05 -15.36 -2.66
CA VAL A 186 -17.52 -15.01 -3.99
C VAL A 186 -17.40 -16.19 -4.92
N THR A 187 -18.34 -16.34 -5.83
CA THR A 187 -18.28 -17.37 -6.87
C THR A 187 -17.90 -16.72 -8.19
N LEU A 188 -16.74 -17.09 -8.71
CA LEU A 188 -16.34 -16.75 -10.07
C LEU A 188 -17.18 -17.57 -11.05
N VAL A 189 -17.79 -16.90 -12.03
CA VAL A 189 -18.46 -17.54 -13.16
C VAL A 189 -17.48 -17.60 -14.33
N ASN A 190 -16.84 -18.75 -14.50
CA ASN A 190 -15.90 -19.00 -15.59
C ASN A 190 -16.65 -19.61 -16.77
N VAL A 191 -16.37 -19.12 -17.97
CA VAL A 191 -17.06 -19.50 -19.21
C VAL A 191 -16.02 -19.82 -20.28
N ASP A 192 -16.11 -21.00 -20.88
CA ASP A 192 -15.26 -21.41 -22.00
C ASP A 192 -15.97 -21.27 -23.36
N ALA A 193 -15.25 -21.59 -24.44
CA ALA A 193 -15.73 -21.45 -25.81
C ALA A 193 -16.91 -22.37 -26.18
N THR A 194 -17.25 -23.36 -25.34
CA THR A 194 -18.37 -24.28 -25.58
C THR A 194 -19.69 -23.80 -24.98
N ALA A 195 -19.66 -22.76 -24.16
CA ALA A 195 -20.85 -22.20 -23.53
C ALA A 195 -21.70 -21.36 -24.50
N ASP A 196 -23.02 -21.36 -24.27
CA ASP A 196 -23.95 -20.46 -24.95
C ASP A 196 -23.94 -19.07 -24.27
N PRO A 197 -23.39 -18.02 -24.91
CA PRO A 197 -23.30 -16.69 -24.30
C PRO A 197 -24.67 -16.07 -24.00
N VAL A 198 -25.73 -16.45 -24.74
CA VAL A 198 -27.09 -15.95 -24.52
C VAL A 198 -27.67 -16.52 -23.24
N ALA A 199 -27.51 -17.83 -23.03
CA ALA A 199 -27.97 -18.51 -21.82
C ALA A 199 -27.25 -17.97 -20.57
N VAL A 200 -25.92 -17.79 -20.65
CA VAL A 200 -25.13 -17.20 -19.55
C VAL A 200 -25.59 -15.78 -19.25
N ALA A 201 -25.70 -14.92 -20.26
CA ALA A 201 -26.08 -13.53 -20.07
C ALA A 201 -27.51 -13.37 -19.51
N ALA A 202 -28.44 -14.24 -19.90
CA ALA A 202 -29.81 -14.21 -19.37
C ALA A 202 -29.85 -14.50 -17.86
N LEU A 203 -29.04 -15.46 -17.38
CA LEU A 203 -28.95 -15.80 -15.96
C LEU A 203 -28.20 -14.71 -15.18
N VAL A 204 -26.99 -14.35 -15.61
CA VAL A 204 -26.15 -13.37 -14.91
C VAL A 204 -26.77 -11.97 -14.95
N GLY A 205 -27.38 -11.58 -16.06
CA GLY A 205 -28.02 -10.28 -16.23
C GLY A 205 -29.20 -10.03 -15.27
N SER A 206 -29.77 -11.09 -14.68
CA SER A 206 -30.84 -10.97 -13.67
C SER A 206 -30.35 -10.44 -12.32
N VAL A 207 -29.06 -10.62 -12.02
CA VAL A 207 -28.42 -10.20 -10.76
C VAL A 207 -27.37 -9.12 -10.95
N VAL A 208 -26.73 -9.07 -12.12
CA VAL A 208 -25.77 -8.03 -12.52
C VAL A 208 -26.26 -7.37 -13.81
N PRO A 209 -27.03 -6.28 -13.71
CA PRO A 209 -27.48 -5.51 -14.86
C PRO A 209 -26.29 -5.05 -15.72
N GLY A 210 -26.41 -5.20 -17.04
CA GLY A 210 -25.37 -4.76 -18.00
C GLY A 210 -24.51 -5.90 -18.58
N ILE A 211 -24.57 -7.11 -18.02
CA ILE A 211 -23.98 -8.29 -18.68
C ILE A 211 -24.86 -8.69 -19.88
N THR A 212 -24.25 -8.78 -21.07
CA THR A 212 -24.92 -9.11 -22.32
C THR A 212 -24.27 -10.32 -22.99
N ALA A 213 -24.99 -10.97 -23.91
CA ALA A 213 -24.41 -12.08 -24.68
C ALA A 213 -23.15 -11.64 -25.45
N GLN A 214 -23.14 -10.40 -25.93
CA GLN A 214 -21.99 -9.81 -26.62
C GLN A 214 -20.81 -9.63 -25.67
N SER A 215 -21.01 -9.10 -24.46
CA SER A 215 -19.91 -8.92 -23.50
C SER A 215 -19.34 -10.27 -23.07
N VAL A 216 -20.19 -11.28 -22.84
CA VAL A 216 -19.75 -12.65 -22.53
C VAL A 216 -18.91 -13.22 -23.67
N ALA A 217 -19.42 -13.18 -24.91
CA ALA A 217 -18.69 -13.71 -26.07
C ALA A 217 -17.35 -12.98 -26.30
N SER A 218 -17.32 -11.66 -26.11
CA SER A 218 -16.10 -10.86 -26.22
C SER A 218 -15.07 -11.24 -25.14
N SER A 219 -15.48 -11.45 -23.89
CA SER A 219 -14.58 -11.90 -22.82
C SER A 219 -13.99 -13.29 -23.09
N VAL A 220 -14.81 -14.24 -23.57
CA VAL A 220 -14.33 -15.58 -23.95
C VAL A 220 -13.34 -15.51 -25.11
N ALA A 221 -13.63 -14.71 -26.14
CA ALA A 221 -12.74 -14.55 -27.29
C ALA A 221 -11.40 -13.87 -26.93
N ALA A 222 -11.38 -13.03 -25.91
CA ALA A 222 -10.17 -12.35 -25.43
C ALA A 222 -9.34 -13.20 -24.44
N ALA A 223 -9.87 -14.29 -23.92
CA ALA A 223 -9.17 -15.11 -22.93
C ALA A 223 -7.96 -15.82 -23.53
N GLN A 224 -6.81 -15.69 -22.87
CA GLN A 224 -5.58 -16.43 -23.20
C GLN A 224 -5.59 -17.85 -22.61
N SER A 225 -6.46 -18.09 -21.63
CA SER A 225 -6.75 -19.38 -21.01
C SER A 225 -7.92 -20.09 -21.69
N ASN A 226 -8.13 -21.36 -21.37
CA ASN A 226 -9.27 -22.15 -21.89
C ASN A 226 -10.66 -21.62 -21.44
N SER A 227 -10.71 -20.66 -20.51
CA SER A 227 -11.94 -20.05 -20.00
C SER A 227 -11.72 -18.59 -19.61
N ALA A 228 -12.77 -17.77 -19.67
CA ALA A 228 -12.82 -16.39 -19.18
C ALA A 228 -13.67 -16.28 -17.90
N THR A 229 -13.20 -15.56 -16.89
CA THR A 229 -14.06 -15.12 -15.78
C THR A 229 -14.92 -13.96 -16.26
N ILE A 230 -16.24 -14.14 -16.27
CA ILE A 230 -17.18 -13.11 -16.74
C ILE A 230 -17.58 -12.17 -15.60
N VAL A 231 -17.81 -12.73 -14.41
CA VAL A 231 -18.25 -11.99 -13.24
C VAL A 231 -17.87 -12.75 -11.97
N SER A 232 -17.71 -12.01 -10.88
CA SER A 232 -17.59 -12.54 -9.52
C SER A 232 -18.85 -12.16 -8.75
N LEU A 233 -19.57 -13.15 -8.22
CA LEU A 233 -20.86 -12.95 -7.56
C LEU A 233 -20.74 -13.22 -6.06
N ARG A 234 -21.28 -12.34 -5.22
CA ARG A 234 -21.43 -12.62 -3.77
C ARG A 234 -22.40 -13.78 -3.58
N GLN A 235 -22.33 -14.45 -2.43
CA GLN A 235 -23.20 -15.60 -2.13
C GLN A 235 -24.69 -15.31 -2.41
N ALA A 236 -25.21 -14.17 -1.94
CA ALA A 236 -26.60 -13.78 -2.15
C ALA A 236 -26.99 -13.59 -3.63
N ASP A 237 -26.04 -13.26 -4.52
CA ASP A 237 -26.30 -13.05 -5.94
C ASP A 237 -26.18 -14.38 -6.72
N ILE A 238 -25.30 -15.30 -6.30
CA ILE A 238 -25.16 -16.62 -6.95
C ILE A 238 -26.24 -17.61 -6.50
N ASP A 239 -26.70 -17.56 -5.23
CA ASP A 239 -27.72 -18.45 -4.68
C ASP A 239 -28.95 -18.65 -5.58
N PRO A 240 -29.59 -17.60 -6.15
CA PRO A 240 -30.78 -17.78 -6.98
C PRO A 240 -30.50 -18.43 -8.35
N ILE A 241 -29.28 -18.34 -8.88
CA ILE A 241 -28.96 -18.73 -10.27
C ILE A 241 -27.88 -19.80 -10.42
N GLY A 242 -27.19 -20.16 -9.34
CA GLY A 242 -25.98 -20.99 -9.37
C GLY A 242 -26.22 -22.40 -9.93
N ALA A 243 -27.32 -23.05 -9.52
CA ALA A 243 -27.67 -24.37 -10.04
C ALA A 243 -27.98 -24.35 -11.55
N GLN A 244 -28.59 -23.27 -12.04
CA GLN A 244 -28.88 -23.09 -13.46
C GLN A 244 -27.61 -22.80 -14.25
N LEU A 245 -26.73 -21.95 -13.72
CA LEU A 245 -25.42 -21.64 -14.32
C LEU A 245 -24.54 -22.89 -14.42
N ALA A 246 -24.46 -23.71 -13.36
CA ALA A 246 -23.67 -24.93 -13.36
C ALA A 246 -24.19 -25.99 -14.35
N ALA A 247 -25.46 -25.88 -14.78
CA ALA A 247 -26.04 -26.77 -15.80
C ALA A 247 -25.76 -26.29 -17.25
N VAL A 248 -25.28 -25.07 -17.44
CA VAL A 248 -24.90 -24.57 -18.78
C VAL A 248 -23.56 -25.21 -19.16
N PRO A 249 -23.47 -25.92 -20.31
CA PRO A 249 -22.21 -26.46 -20.81
C PRO A 249 -21.15 -25.36 -20.92
N GLY A 250 -19.89 -25.67 -20.61
CA GLY A 250 -18.79 -24.71 -20.66
C GLY A 250 -18.77 -23.66 -19.56
N VAL A 251 -19.66 -23.76 -18.55
CA VAL A 251 -19.63 -22.91 -17.35
C VAL A 251 -19.04 -23.67 -16.17
N THR A 252 -18.09 -23.05 -15.48
CA THR A 252 -17.53 -23.55 -14.21
C THR A 252 -17.70 -22.49 -13.14
N LEU A 253 -18.28 -22.88 -12.01
CA LEU A 253 -18.39 -22.04 -10.83
C LEU A 253 -17.22 -22.33 -9.89
N ALA A 254 -16.42 -21.32 -9.59
CA ALA A 254 -15.27 -21.44 -8.71
C ALA A 254 -15.44 -20.52 -7.48
N PRO A 255 -15.87 -21.07 -6.32
CA PRO A 255 -15.91 -20.34 -5.07
C PRO A 255 -14.51 -19.90 -4.64
N GLN A 256 -14.39 -18.67 -4.18
CA GLN A 256 -13.17 -18.07 -3.67
C GLN A 256 -13.47 -17.14 -2.52
N THR A 257 -12.50 -17.01 -1.64
CA THR A 257 -12.60 -16.14 -0.48
C THR A 257 -11.97 -14.79 -0.79
N ARG A 258 -12.67 -13.69 -0.50
CA ARG A 258 -12.22 -12.31 -0.73
C ARG A 258 -12.61 -11.42 0.43
N LEU A 259 -11.75 -10.48 0.82
CA LEU A 259 -12.15 -9.38 1.69
C LEU A 259 -12.98 -8.39 0.86
N LEU A 260 -14.20 -8.10 1.27
CA LEU A 260 -15.11 -7.20 0.57
C LEU A 260 -15.78 -6.24 1.53
N ALA A 261 -16.14 -5.06 1.03
CA ALA A 261 -17.02 -4.15 1.76
C ALA A 261 -18.34 -4.83 2.09
N THR A 262 -18.78 -4.70 3.34
CA THR A 262 -20.05 -5.25 3.82
C THR A 262 -21.21 -4.67 3.03
N ASP A 263 -21.27 -3.33 2.93
CA ASP A 263 -22.17 -2.63 2.02
C ASP A 263 -21.59 -2.64 0.59
N ARG A 264 -22.38 -3.13 -0.38
CA ARG A 264 -21.97 -3.15 -1.79
C ARG A 264 -22.01 -1.78 -2.46
N ASN A 265 -22.70 -0.82 -1.87
CA ASN A 265 -22.79 0.55 -2.38
C ASN A 265 -21.64 1.44 -1.89
N LEU A 266 -20.88 0.99 -0.89
CA LEU A 266 -19.73 1.72 -0.39
C LEU A 266 -18.51 1.40 -1.26
N VAL A 267 -18.08 2.38 -2.02
CA VAL A 267 -16.90 2.33 -2.87
C VAL A 267 -15.91 3.40 -2.39
N SER A 268 -14.66 3.01 -2.24
CA SER A 268 -13.58 3.94 -1.93
C SER A 268 -12.24 3.40 -2.42
N PRO A 269 -11.37 4.26 -2.96
CA PRO A 269 -9.98 3.92 -3.22
C PRO A 269 -9.23 3.40 -1.98
N VAL A 270 -9.68 3.73 -0.77
CA VAL A 270 -9.05 3.28 0.49
C VAL A 270 -9.21 1.76 0.70
N LEU A 271 -10.28 1.16 0.18
CA LEU A 271 -10.58 -0.25 0.43
C LEU A 271 -9.53 -1.20 -0.17
N SER A 272 -8.90 -0.83 -1.29
CA SER A 272 -7.84 -1.65 -1.89
C SER A 272 -6.59 -1.68 -1.02
N ASP A 273 -6.24 -0.54 -0.42
CA ASP A 273 -5.07 -0.44 0.45
C ASP A 273 -5.32 -1.12 1.80
N LEU A 274 -6.54 -1.05 2.32
CA LEU A 274 -6.97 -1.84 3.47
C LEU A 274 -6.96 -3.35 3.18
N THR A 275 -7.35 -3.76 1.97
CA THR A 275 -7.24 -5.16 1.54
C THR A 275 -5.78 -5.62 1.53
N THR A 276 -4.88 -4.79 0.98
CA THR A 276 -3.44 -5.08 0.95
C THR A 276 -2.87 -5.18 2.36
N LEU A 277 -3.23 -4.26 3.26
CA LEU A 277 -2.82 -4.31 4.66
C LEU A 277 -3.33 -5.58 5.34
N TRP A 278 -4.60 -5.92 5.14
CA TRP A 278 -5.21 -7.13 5.70
C TRP A 278 -4.49 -8.39 5.19
N GLU A 279 -4.17 -8.48 3.90
CA GLU A 279 -3.43 -9.62 3.33
C GLU A 279 -2.01 -9.74 3.91
N GLN A 280 -1.34 -8.62 4.15
CA GLN A 280 -0.02 -8.59 4.81
C GLN A 280 -0.12 -9.09 6.26
N GLU A 281 -1.10 -8.61 7.02
CA GLU A 281 -1.33 -9.08 8.39
C GLU A 281 -1.69 -10.57 8.41
N GLN A 282 -2.49 -11.08 7.47
CA GLN A 282 -2.78 -12.51 7.35
C GLN A 282 -1.53 -13.32 7.00
N ALA A 283 -0.68 -12.82 6.10
CA ALA A 283 0.57 -13.50 5.77
C ALA A 283 1.53 -13.58 6.96
N ALA A 284 1.61 -12.50 7.76
CA ALA A 284 2.41 -12.47 8.98
C ALA A 284 1.87 -13.38 10.09
N ASN A 285 0.56 -13.65 10.10
CA ASN A 285 -0.09 -14.53 11.08
C ASN A 285 -0.26 -15.99 10.59
N ARG A 286 0.09 -16.28 9.33
CA ARG A 286 -0.02 -17.62 8.74
C ARG A 286 0.89 -18.61 9.48
N GLY A 287 0.36 -19.78 9.77
CA GLY A 287 1.14 -20.89 10.32
C GLY A 287 1.82 -21.71 9.24
N TRP A 288 2.58 -22.70 9.66
CA TRP A 288 3.21 -23.68 8.79
C TRP A 288 3.40 -24.99 9.53
N ALA A 289 3.39 -26.10 8.81
CA ALA A 289 3.63 -27.41 9.37
C ALA A 289 4.51 -28.26 8.45
N ILE A 290 5.42 -29.02 9.06
CA ILE A 290 6.02 -30.19 8.43
C ILE A 290 5.16 -31.38 8.82
N GLN A 291 4.68 -32.11 7.83
CA GLN A 291 3.77 -33.22 8.01
C GLN A 291 4.35 -34.49 7.41
N SER A 292 4.32 -35.60 8.14
CA SER A 292 4.41 -36.93 7.53
C SER A 292 3.04 -37.41 7.08
N VAL A 293 2.99 -38.06 5.92
CA VAL A 293 1.79 -38.67 5.35
C VAL A 293 2.07 -40.15 5.15
N ALA A 294 1.36 -41.00 5.89
CA ALA A 294 1.46 -42.45 5.77
C ALA A 294 0.69 -42.98 4.54
N ALA A 295 0.91 -44.26 4.19
CA ALA A 295 0.28 -44.91 3.05
C ALA A 295 -1.26 -44.93 3.11
N ASP A 296 -1.84 -44.90 4.31
CA ASP A 296 -3.30 -44.83 4.55
C ASP A 296 -3.84 -43.38 4.54
N ASN A 297 -3.01 -42.40 4.19
CA ASN A 297 -3.25 -40.95 4.25
C ASN A 297 -3.37 -40.37 5.66
N THR A 298 -2.96 -41.08 6.71
CA THR A 298 -2.82 -40.51 8.05
C THR A 298 -1.76 -39.43 8.04
N VAL A 299 -2.10 -38.24 8.54
CA VAL A 299 -1.22 -37.06 8.60
C VAL A 299 -0.75 -36.83 10.03
N THR A 300 0.56 -36.75 10.26
CA THR A 300 1.16 -36.41 11.56
C THR A 300 2.03 -35.16 11.42
N GLN A 301 1.84 -34.18 12.31
CA GLN A 301 2.69 -32.98 12.34
C GLN A 301 4.01 -33.30 13.05
N LEU A 302 5.12 -33.08 12.35
CA LEU A 302 6.49 -33.28 12.85
C LEU A 302 7.07 -32.00 13.45
N ALA A 303 6.75 -30.85 12.86
CA ALA A 303 7.15 -29.52 13.32
C ALA A 303 6.19 -28.46 12.75
N GLY A 304 6.26 -27.24 13.27
CA GLY A 304 5.48 -26.13 12.73
C GLY A 304 5.15 -25.07 13.76
N ARG A 305 4.41 -24.06 13.30
CA ARG A 305 3.74 -23.05 14.11
C ARG A 305 2.28 -22.98 13.67
N ASP A 306 1.36 -23.01 14.63
CA ASP A 306 -0.06 -22.80 14.34
C ASP A 306 -0.30 -21.37 13.83
N ALA A 307 -1.30 -21.23 12.96
CA ALA A 307 -1.74 -19.91 12.51
C ALA A 307 -2.45 -19.17 13.65
N SER A 308 -2.23 -17.86 13.76
CA SER A 308 -3.04 -16.98 14.58
C SER A 308 -4.08 -16.27 13.71
N THR A 309 -5.25 -15.97 14.27
CA THR A 309 -6.26 -15.18 13.54
C THR A 309 -5.74 -13.79 13.17
N GLY A 310 -4.82 -13.21 13.95
CA GLY A 310 -4.49 -11.78 13.83
C GLY A 310 -5.55 -10.92 14.53
N ASP A 311 -5.30 -9.61 14.57
CA ASP A 311 -6.21 -8.65 15.18
C ASP A 311 -7.16 -8.07 14.12
N ASP A 312 -8.40 -7.76 14.54
CA ASP A 312 -9.32 -6.99 13.70
C ASP A 312 -8.73 -5.58 13.43
N ILE A 313 -8.94 -5.06 12.22
CA ILE A 313 -8.45 -3.75 11.81
C ILE A 313 -9.52 -2.71 12.08
N ALA A 314 -9.32 -1.87 13.09
CA ALA A 314 -10.14 -0.68 13.30
C ALA A 314 -9.68 0.47 12.40
N THR A 315 -10.56 0.98 11.54
CA THR A 315 -10.26 2.12 10.65
C THR A 315 -10.90 3.41 11.15
N THR A 316 -10.58 4.51 10.49
CA THR A 316 -11.12 5.84 10.78
C THR A 316 -12.15 6.29 9.72
N VAL A 317 -12.39 5.45 8.71
CA VAL A 317 -13.39 5.69 7.67
C VAL A 317 -14.77 5.72 8.31
N ASP A 318 -15.54 6.78 8.05
CA ASP A 318 -16.94 6.88 8.46
C ASP A 318 -17.82 6.45 7.29
N SER A 319 -18.40 5.25 7.37
CA SER A 319 -19.21 4.66 6.29
C SER A 319 -20.38 5.56 5.86
N ALA A 320 -21.02 6.25 6.81
CA ALA A 320 -22.15 7.12 6.50
C ALA A 320 -21.70 8.40 5.78
N LEU A 321 -20.56 8.97 6.19
CA LEU A 321 -19.95 10.12 5.51
C LEU A 321 -19.41 9.75 4.13
N GLN A 322 -18.80 8.56 4.00
CA GLN A 322 -18.32 8.01 2.73
C GLN A 322 -19.46 7.93 1.71
N ILE A 323 -20.59 7.31 2.08
CA ILE A 323 -21.77 7.20 1.20
C ILE A 323 -22.33 8.59 0.84
N LYS A 324 -22.32 9.56 1.76
CA LYS A 324 -22.71 10.94 1.45
C LYS A 324 -21.78 11.59 0.42
N ALA A 325 -20.47 11.38 0.55
CA ALA A 325 -19.49 11.89 -0.40
C ALA A 325 -19.65 11.26 -1.78
N GLU A 326 -19.88 9.94 -1.86
CA GLU A 326 -20.17 9.24 -3.12
C GLU A 326 -21.44 9.76 -3.79
N ASN A 327 -22.53 9.89 -3.03
CA ASN A 327 -23.81 10.42 -3.53
C ASN A 327 -23.69 11.87 -4.03
N ALA A 328 -22.86 12.69 -3.40
CA ALA A 328 -22.61 14.07 -3.83
C ALA A 328 -21.92 14.15 -5.21
N LEU A 329 -21.16 13.11 -5.56
CA LEU A 329 -20.43 12.98 -6.82
C LEU A 329 -21.21 12.25 -7.92
N ALA A 330 -22.24 11.47 -7.57
CA ALA A 330 -22.96 10.59 -8.51
C ALA A 330 -23.53 11.32 -9.73
N SER A 331 -23.92 12.60 -9.60
CA SER A 331 -24.46 13.40 -10.70
C SER A 331 -23.40 14.19 -11.48
N VAL A 332 -22.12 14.09 -11.13
CA VAL A 332 -21.02 14.81 -11.79
C VAL A 332 -20.51 13.96 -12.96
N PRO A 333 -20.60 14.42 -14.21
CA PRO A 333 -20.22 13.61 -15.37
C PRO A 333 -18.69 13.54 -15.59
N GLN A 334 -17.94 14.56 -15.17
CA GLN A 334 -16.47 14.55 -15.23
C GLN A 334 -15.86 13.72 -14.10
N GLN A 335 -14.58 13.36 -14.19
CA GLN A 335 -13.87 12.76 -13.05
C GLN A 335 -13.94 13.70 -11.84
N ALA A 336 -14.43 13.21 -10.72
CA ALA A 336 -14.60 14.03 -9.52
C ALA A 336 -14.27 13.25 -8.26
N ALA A 337 -13.77 13.97 -7.26
CA ALA A 337 -13.33 13.40 -5.99
C ALA A 337 -13.68 14.31 -4.80
N ILE A 338 -13.96 13.68 -3.65
CA ILE A 338 -14.10 14.33 -2.35
C ILE A 338 -13.22 13.57 -1.36
N VAL A 339 -12.35 14.30 -0.67
CA VAL A 339 -11.55 13.77 0.45
C VAL A 339 -11.89 14.56 1.69
N ALA A 340 -12.19 13.87 2.80
CA ALA A 340 -12.57 14.47 4.07
C ALA A 340 -11.74 13.91 5.22
N LEU A 341 -11.26 14.82 6.08
CA LEU A 341 -10.46 14.53 7.26
C LEU A 341 -11.10 15.16 8.50
N ARG A 342 -10.81 14.57 9.67
CA ARG A 342 -11.04 15.17 10.99
C ARG A 342 -9.83 16.02 11.38
N PRO A 343 -9.92 17.35 11.44
CA PRO A 343 -8.81 18.23 11.81
C PRO A 343 -8.20 17.92 13.17
N SER A 344 -9.01 17.62 14.18
CA SER A 344 -8.53 17.42 15.55
C SER A 344 -7.66 16.17 15.76
N THR A 345 -7.69 15.21 14.84
CA THR A 345 -6.99 13.92 14.96
C THR A 345 -6.14 13.54 13.75
N GLY A 346 -6.34 14.19 12.59
CA GLY A 346 -5.71 13.78 11.34
C GLY A 346 -6.37 12.54 10.70
N GLU A 347 -7.50 12.10 11.22
CA GLU A 347 -8.20 10.91 10.73
C GLU A 347 -8.79 11.14 9.33
N VAL A 348 -8.60 10.19 8.42
CA VAL A 348 -9.21 10.19 7.08
C VAL A 348 -10.60 9.57 7.18
N LEU A 349 -11.64 10.40 7.09
CA LEU A 349 -13.02 9.98 7.33
C LEU A 349 -13.71 9.48 6.05
N ALA A 350 -13.41 10.09 4.90
CA ALA A 350 -14.00 9.69 3.62
C ALA A 350 -13.07 10.02 2.46
N VAL A 351 -13.03 9.12 1.48
CA VAL A 351 -12.31 9.25 0.21
C VAL A 351 -13.23 8.71 -0.87
N ALA A 352 -13.99 9.61 -1.51
CA ALA A 352 -14.93 9.26 -2.56
C ALA A 352 -14.44 9.78 -3.91
N GLN A 353 -14.70 9.02 -4.96
CA GLN A 353 -14.57 9.44 -6.34
C GLN A 353 -15.64 8.74 -7.18
N ASN A 354 -15.99 9.31 -8.34
CA ASN A 354 -17.04 8.73 -9.18
C ASN A 354 -16.51 7.70 -10.19
N ALA A 355 -17.40 6.99 -10.87
CA ALA A 355 -17.04 5.95 -11.85
C ALA A 355 -16.09 6.44 -12.97
N ALA A 356 -16.21 7.72 -13.39
CA ALA A 356 -15.30 8.30 -14.37
C ALA A 356 -13.87 8.46 -13.81
N ALA A 357 -13.75 8.78 -12.52
CA ALA A 357 -12.48 8.84 -11.81
C ALA A 357 -11.90 7.44 -11.54
N ASP A 358 -12.74 6.48 -11.16
CA ASP A 358 -12.32 5.08 -10.91
C ASP A 358 -11.61 4.45 -12.10
N ALA A 359 -12.05 4.78 -13.33
CA ALA A 359 -11.42 4.30 -14.55
C ALA A 359 -9.96 4.75 -14.73
N GLU A 360 -9.54 5.83 -14.06
CA GLU A 360 -8.19 6.40 -14.10
C GLU A 360 -7.32 5.99 -12.89
N GLY A 361 -7.90 5.24 -11.94
CA GLY A 361 -7.25 4.88 -10.68
C GLY A 361 -7.59 5.83 -9.51
N PRO A 362 -6.80 5.86 -8.44
CA PRO A 362 -7.14 6.54 -7.19
C PRO A 362 -6.84 8.05 -7.23
N ILE A 363 -7.46 8.79 -8.16
CA ILE A 363 -7.17 10.23 -8.35
C ILE A 363 -7.42 11.06 -7.09
N ALA A 364 -8.33 10.63 -6.21
CA ALA A 364 -8.58 11.28 -4.92
C ALA A 364 -7.34 11.29 -4.02
N LEU A 365 -6.49 10.26 -4.09
CA LEU A 365 -5.33 10.05 -3.23
C LEU A 365 -4.00 10.41 -3.90
N THR A 366 -3.87 10.18 -5.21
CA THR A 366 -2.59 10.29 -5.92
C THR A 366 -2.64 11.12 -7.21
N GLY A 367 -3.82 11.54 -7.66
CA GLY A 367 -3.97 12.34 -8.86
C GLY A 367 -3.38 13.74 -8.64
N LEU A 368 -2.46 14.17 -9.50
CA LEU A 368 -1.77 15.46 -9.37
C LEU A 368 -2.28 16.47 -10.38
N TYR A 369 -2.81 17.59 -9.88
CA TYR A 369 -3.33 18.67 -10.70
C TYR A 369 -2.91 20.03 -10.14
N PRO A 370 -2.86 21.09 -10.97
CA PRO A 370 -2.71 22.44 -10.45
C PRO A 370 -3.87 22.78 -9.47
N PRO A 371 -3.60 23.15 -8.20
CA PRO A 371 -4.64 23.45 -7.22
C PRO A 371 -5.36 24.79 -7.49
N GLY A 372 -4.79 25.61 -8.36
CA GLY A 372 -5.29 26.95 -8.69
C GLY A 372 -5.52 27.79 -7.44
N SER A 373 -6.57 28.60 -7.46
CA SER A 373 -6.83 29.57 -6.40
C SER A 373 -7.11 28.99 -5.00
N THR A 374 -7.25 27.67 -4.83
CA THR A 374 -7.26 27.07 -3.48
C THR A 374 -5.91 27.21 -2.79
N PHE A 375 -4.80 27.16 -3.55
CA PHE A 375 -3.43 27.33 -3.05
C PHE A 375 -3.14 28.73 -2.49
N LYS A 376 -3.99 29.71 -2.78
CA LYS A 376 -3.87 31.06 -2.21
C LYS A 376 -3.99 31.06 -0.68
N THR A 377 -4.52 30.01 -0.06
CA THR A 377 -4.43 29.80 1.40
C THR A 377 -2.97 29.74 1.85
N VAL A 378 -2.14 28.98 1.14
CA VAL A 378 -0.70 28.84 1.39
C VAL A 378 0.04 30.14 1.07
N THR A 379 -0.23 30.75 -0.09
CA THR A 379 0.38 32.04 -0.48
C THR A 379 0.10 33.14 0.54
N THR A 380 -1.16 33.25 0.99
CA THR A 380 -1.57 34.25 1.98
C THR A 380 -0.95 33.96 3.34
N SER A 381 -0.85 32.68 3.73
CA SER A 381 -0.12 32.26 4.92
C SER A 381 1.34 32.74 4.90
N ALA A 382 2.05 32.49 3.80
CA ALA A 382 3.46 32.87 3.66
C ALA A 382 3.63 34.39 3.74
N ALA A 383 2.75 35.15 3.08
CA ALA A 383 2.74 36.61 3.12
C ALA A 383 2.50 37.17 4.54
N LEU A 384 1.52 36.63 5.28
CA LEU A 384 1.26 37.00 6.67
C LEU A 384 2.45 36.66 7.58
N GLN A 385 3.04 35.47 7.42
CA GLN A 385 4.21 35.03 8.20
C GLN A 385 5.45 35.90 7.98
N SER A 386 5.63 36.44 6.77
CA SER A 386 6.72 37.37 6.47
C SER A 386 6.61 38.70 7.24
N GLY A 387 5.44 39.03 7.78
CA GLY A 387 5.14 40.32 8.41
C GLY A 387 4.96 41.48 7.42
N ALA A 388 5.02 41.24 6.11
CA ALA A 388 4.85 42.27 5.09
C ALA A 388 3.41 42.80 4.98
N VAL A 389 2.42 41.99 5.37
CA VAL A 389 1.00 42.32 5.27
C VAL A 389 0.22 41.82 6.48
N THR A 390 -0.93 42.45 6.71
CA THR A 390 -2.00 42.03 7.62
C THR A 390 -3.29 41.83 6.83
N PRO A 391 -4.35 41.20 7.40
CA PRO A 391 -5.64 41.07 6.72
C PRO A 391 -6.23 42.39 6.22
N ASP A 392 -5.98 43.50 6.94
CA ASP A 392 -6.48 44.83 6.62
C ASP A 392 -5.56 45.63 5.68
N THR A 393 -4.42 45.07 5.28
CA THR A 393 -3.51 45.75 4.35
C THR A 393 -4.21 45.94 3.01
N VAL A 394 -4.35 47.19 2.60
CA VAL A 394 -4.99 47.56 1.33
C VAL A 394 -4.01 47.31 0.19
N LEU A 395 -4.43 46.49 -0.78
CA LEU A 395 -3.64 46.03 -1.90
C LEU A 395 -4.40 46.26 -3.22
N PRO A 396 -3.70 46.58 -4.31
CA PRO A 396 -4.34 46.71 -5.61
C PRO A 396 -4.77 45.34 -6.15
N CYS A 397 -5.96 45.31 -6.74
CA CYS A 397 -6.51 44.18 -7.48
C CYS A 397 -6.98 44.66 -8.87
N PRO A 398 -6.05 45.02 -9.77
CA PRO A 398 -6.37 45.37 -11.15
C PRO A 398 -6.79 44.13 -11.94
N ALA A 399 -7.52 44.35 -13.04
CA ALA A 399 -7.97 43.31 -13.98
C ALA A 399 -6.83 42.44 -14.49
N THR A 400 -5.71 43.07 -14.82
CA THR A 400 -4.50 42.42 -15.30
C THR A 400 -3.29 43.16 -14.76
N GLU A 401 -2.17 42.46 -14.58
CA GLU A 401 -0.93 43.09 -14.14
C GLU A 401 0.30 42.43 -14.75
N ASN A 402 1.31 43.23 -15.10
CA ASN A 402 2.65 42.75 -15.41
C ASN A 402 3.54 42.83 -14.16
N ILE A 403 3.92 41.67 -13.63
CA ILE A 403 4.75 41.55 -12.44
C ILE A 403 6.09 40.96 -12.87
N GLU A 404 7.16 41.77 -12.81
CA GLU A 404 8.53 41.34 -13.15
C GLU A 404 8.64 40.63 -14.51
N GLY A 405 7.90 41.11 -15.52
CA GLY A 405 7.88 40.57 -16.88
C GLY A 405 6.81 39.51 -17.15
N ARG A 406 6.02 39.12 -16.15
CA ARG A 406 4.91 38.15 -16.29
C ARG A 406 3.54 38.85 -16.23
N GLN A 407 2.79 38.80 -17.32
CA GLN A 407 1.43 39.37 -17.44
C GLN A 407 0.33 38.40 -16.94
N ILE A 408 -0.22 38.62 -15.75
CA ILE A 408 -1.30 37.78 -15.20
C ILE A 408 -2.67 38.48 -15.22
N PRO A 409 -3.75 37.78 -15.62
CA PRO A 409 -5.12 38.26 -15.48
C PRO A 409 -5.79 37.75 -14.19
N ASN A 410 -6.78 38.49 -13.71
CA ASN A 410 -7.84 37.93 -12.88
C ASN A 410 -8.82 37.14 -13.74
N ASP A 411 -9.56 36.22 -13.12
CA ASP A 411 -10.65 35.48 -13.78
C ASP A 411 -11.64 36.47 -14.43
N ASP A 412 -12.05 36.23 -15.67
CA ASP A 412 -12.86 37.15 -16.49
C ASP A 412 -12.37 38.62 -16.49
N ASN A 413 -11.09 38.87 -16.19
CA ASN A 413 -10.49 40.20 -16.06
C ASN A 413 -11.21 41.11 -15.05
N PHE A 414 -11.80 40.58 -13.97
CA PHE A 414 -12.43 41.43 -12.96
C PHE A 414 -11.40 42.35 -12.27
N ALA A 415 -11.82 43.55 -11.86
CA ALA A 415 -11.02 44.45 -11.03
C ALA A 415 -11.82 44.87 -9.79
N LEU A 416 -11.15 44.97 -8.64
CA LEU A 416 -11.76 45.45 -7.39
C LEU A 416 -11.25 46.84 -6.99
N GLY A 417 -10.21 47.34 -7.66
CA GLY A 417 -9.46 48.51 -7.20
C GLY A 417 -8.58 48.17 -6.01
N ASP A 418 -8.41 49.11 -5.10
CA ASP A 418 -7.64 48.93 -3.88
C ASP A 418 -8.57 48.40 -2.78
N VAL A 419 -8.31 47.17 -2.32
CA VAL A 419 -9.12 46.49 -1.31
C VAL A 419 -8.24 45.84 -0.25
N PRO A 420 -8.75 45.62 0.98
CA PRO A 420 -8.03 44.85 1.99
C PRO A 420 -7.68 43.43 1.51
N LEU A 421 -6.59 42.87 2.02
CA LEU A 421 -6.14 41.50 1.72
C LEU A 421 -7.26 40.47 1.94
N HIS A 422 -8.05 40.61 3.00
CA HIS A 422 -9.17 39.71 3.28
C HIS A 422 -10.19 39.67 2.12
N THR A 423 -10.54 40.82 1.55
CA THR A 423 -11.45 40.92 0.40
C THR A 423 -10.78 40.44 -0.89
N ALA A 424 -9.50 40.77 -1.13
CA ALA A 424 -8.77 40.26 -2.29
C ALA A 424 -8.69 38.72 -2.27
N PHE A 425 -8.49 38.11 -1.10
CA PHE A 425 -8.55 36.66 -0.90
C PHE A 425 -9.95 36.12 -1.15
N ALA A 426 -10.97 36.73 -0.55
CA ALA A 426 -12.36 36.28 -0.63
C ALA A 426 -12.92 36.31 -2.06
N LYS A 427 -12.54 37.33 -2.84
CA LYS A 427 -12.85 37.48 -4.27
C LYS A 427 -11.84 36.81 -5.19
N SER A 428 -10.83 36.14 -4.65
CA SER A 428 -9.85 35.35 -5.39
C SER A 428 -9.01 36.15 -6.41
N CYS A 429 -8.53 37.34 -6.04
CA CYS A 429 -7.68 38.16 -6.91
C CYS A 429 -6.35 37.47 -7.25
N ASN A 430 -6.02 37.29 -8.52
CA ASN A 430 -4.74 36.73 -8.98
C ASN A 430 -3.63 37.77 -8.90
N THR A 431 -3.89 39.00 -9.35
CA THR A 431 -2.89 40.08 -9.43
C THR A 431 -2.31 40.43 -8.06
N THR A 432 -3.17 40.56 -7.03
CA THR A 432 -2.73 40.73 -5.64
C THR A 432 -1.85 39.56 -5.16
N MET A 433 -2.24 38.32 -5.44
CA MET A 433 -1.51 37.14 -4.97
C MET A 433 -0.18 36.96 -5.69
N GLY A 434 -0.11 37.29 -6.98
CA GLY A 434 1.14 37.34 -7.74
C GLY A 434 2.14 38.34 -7.14
N ARG A 435 1.67 39.52 -6.71
CA ARG A 435 2.52 40.52 -6.03
C ARG A 435 3.05 40.02 -4.69
N LEU A 436 2.19 39.39 -3.90
CA LEU A 436 2.61 38.80 -2.62
C LEU A 436 3.62 37.67 -2.85
N GLY A 437 3.36 36.82 -3.84
CA GLY A 437 4.23 35.72 -4.22
C GLY A 437 5.62 36.14 -4.67
N VAL A 438 5.72 37.13 -5.56
CA VAL A 438 7.01 37.55 -6.12
C VAL A 438 7.94 38.16 -5.05
N ALA A 439 7.36 38.72 -3.98
CA ALA A 439 8.06 39.31 -2.85
C ALA A 439 8.61 38.26 -1.84
N LEU A 440 8.16 37.00 -1.93
CA LEU A 440 8.68 35.91 -1.11
C LEU A 440 10.04 35.41 -1.64
N PRO A 441 10.88 34.80 -0.78
CA PRO A 441 12.07 34.09 -1.25
C PRO A 441 11.69 32.91 -2.17
N PRO A 442 12.63 32.39 -2.99
CA PRO A 442 12.35 31.29 -3.93
C PRO A 442 11.64 30.07 -3.32
N ASN A 443 12.03 29.68 -2.11
CA ASN A 443 11.45 28.55 -1.38
C ASN A 443 10.30 28.95 -0.43
N GLY A 444 9.89 30.22 -0.40
CA GLY A 444 8.91 30.70 0.57
C GLY A 444 7.55 30.01 0.47
N LEU A 445 7.12 29.67 -0.75
CA LEU A 445 5.89 28.91 -0.98
C LEU A 445 6.07 27.41 -0.71
N THR A 446 7.25 26.85 -1.01
CA THR A 446 7.62 25.47 -0.67
C THR A 446 7.56 25.24 0.83
N ASP A 447 8.24 26.10 1.60
CA ASP A 447 8.30 26.01 3.05
C ASP A 447 6.90 26.16 3.66
N ALA A 448 6.12 27.16 3.20
CA ALA A 448 4.76 27.37 3.68
C ALA A 448 3.83 26.20 3.35
N ALA A 449 3.91 25.62 2.15
CA ALA A 449 3.11 24.46 1.76
C ALA A 449 3.37 23.25 2.66
N ALA A 450 4.64 23.00 2.98
CA ALA A 450 5.04 21.91 3.85
C ALA A 450 4.45 22.05 5.27
N GLN A 451 4.33 23.28 5.81
CA GLN A 451 3.68 23.51 7.12
C GLN A 451 2.22 23.02 7.17
N TYR A 452 1.57 22.90 6.00
CA TYR A 452 0.21 22.42 5.84
C TYR A 452 0.14 20.99 5.28
N GLY A 453 1.27 20.29 5.20
CA GLY A 453 1.38 18.89 4.74
C GLY A 453 1.45 18.72 3.22
N LEU A 454 1.38 19.79 2.43
CA LEU A 454 1.46 19.72 0.97
C LEU A 454 2.92 19.64 0.52
N GLY A 455 3.26 18.59 -0.24
CA GLY A 455 4.65 18.26 -0.61
C GLY A 455 5.37 17.35 0.40
N VAL A 456 4.67 16.88 1.44
CA VAL A 456 5.15 15.86 2.37
C VAL A 456 4.63 14.50 1.91
N ASP A 457 5.51 13.50 1.84
CA ASP A 457 5.13 12.12 1.55
C ASP A 457 4.96 11.35 2.85
N TYR A 458 3.84 10.63 2.99
CA TYR A 458 3.52 9.86 4.18
C TYR A 458 3.55 8.37 3.90
N VAL A 459 4.22 7.61 4.77
CA VAL A 459 4.01 6.17 4.88
C VAL A 459 2.91 5.95 5.91
N THR A 460 1.71 5.60 5.45
CA THR A 460 0.52 5.44 6.30
C THR A 460 -0.03 4.02 6.16
N PRO A 461 -0.14 3.23 7.25
CA PRO A 461 -0.71 1.89 7.17
C PRO A 461 -2.11 1.90 6.59
N GLY A 462 -2.35 1.13 5.52
CA GLY A 462 -3.65 1.04 4.85
C GLY A 462 -4.01 2.26 3.98
N LEU A 463 -3.06 3.15 3.69
CA LEU A 463 -3.31 4.33 2.86
C LEU A 463 -2.06 4.78 2.06
N THR A 464 -2.13 4.65 0.74
CA THR A 464 -1.12 5.15 -0.20
C THR A 464 -1.55 6.52 -0.72
N THR A 465 -0.72 7.54 -0.53
CA THR A 465 -1.05 8.91 -0.92
C THR A 465 0.12 9.63 -1.55
N VAL A 466 -0.19 10.60 -2.41
CA VAL A 466 0.73 11.67 -2.79
C VAL A 466 0.04 12.98 -2.43
N THR A 467 0.69 13.88 -1.69
CA THR A 467 0.05 15.15 -1.31
C THR A 467 0.14 16.18 -2.43
N GLY A 468 1.27 16.26 -3.12
CA GLY A 468 1.53 17.24 -4.16
C GLY A 468 3.00 17.54 -4.31
N SER A 469 3.32 18.58 -5.10
CA SER A 469 4.67 19.10 -5.23
C SER A 469 4.63 20.63 -5.37
N VAL A 470 5.44 21.30 -4.55
CA VAL A 470 5.60 22.76 -4.55
C VAL A 470 7.10 23.06 -4.69
N PRO A 471 7.66 22.99 -5.90
CA PRO A 471 9.10 23.20 -6.12
C PRO A 471 9.51 24.66 -5.85
N SER A 472 10.81 24.87 -5.62
CA SER A 472 11.38 26.23 -5.52
C SER A 472 11.08 27.04 -6.77
N ALA A 473 10.69 28.30 -6.58
CA ALA A 473 10.40 29.25 -7.64
C ALA A 473 11.54 30.26 -7.78
N ASP A 474 12.55 29.90 -8.57
CA ASP A 474 13.82 30.64 -8.64
C ASP A 474 13.70 31.96 -9.42
N THR A 475 12.78 32.02 -10.39
CA THR A 475 12.50 33.23 -11.18
C THR A 475 11.26 33.98 -10.69
N PRO A 476 11.18 35.32 -10.89
CA PRO A 476 9.98 36.08 -10.58
C PRO A 476 8.72 35.55 -11.28
N ALA A 477 8.82 35.14 -12.55
CA ALA A 477 7.71 34.56 -13.29
C ALA A 477 7.19 33.26 -12.65
N GLN A 478 8.10 32.37 -12.23
CA GLN A 478 7.72 31.16 -11.49
C GLN A 478 7.05 31.48 -10.16
N ARG A 479 7.54 32.50 -9.42
CA ARG A 479 6.91 32.91 -8.15
C ARG A 479 5.49 33.41 -8.35
N VAL A 480 5.26 34.20 -9.41
CA VAL A 480 3.93 34.72 -9.77
C VAL A 480 2.95 33.58 -10.09
N GLU A 481 3.35 32.61 -10.91
CA GLU A 481 2.51 31.44 -11.24
C GLU A 481 2.24 30.56 -10.01
N SER A 482 3.29 30.25 -9.25
CA SER A 482 3.18 29.38 -8.08
C SER A 482 2.25 30.00 -7.03
N ALA A 483 2.29 31.32 -6.87
CA ALA A 483 1.46 32.04 -5.89
C ALA A 483 -0.05 31.95 -6.14
N ILE A 484 -0.47 31.63 -7.36
CA ILE A 484 -1.87 31.40 -7.72
C ILE A 484 -2.20 29.92 -7.90
N GLY A 485 -1.27 29.01 -7.52
CA GLY A 485 -1.44 27.57 -7.64
C GLY A 485 -1.33 27.05 -9.08
N GLN A 486 -0.58 27.76 -9.93
CA GLN A 486 -0.27 27.38 -11.31
C GLN A 486 1.24 27.13 -11.49
N GLY A 487 1.68 26.96 -12.74
CA GLY A 487 3.08 26.69 -13.08
C GLY A 487 3.46 25.25 -12.76
N GLN A 488 4.40 25.06 -11.82
CA GLN A 488 4.89 23.74 -11.43
C GLN A 488 4.26 23.21 -10.14
N VAL A 489 3.35 23.98 -9.53
CA VAL A 489 2.63 23.57 -8.33
C VAL A 489 1.60 22.51 -8.71
N THR A 490 1.64 21.37 -8.05
CA THR A 490 0.65 20.30 -8.18
C THR A 490 0.17 19.87 -6.80
N ALA A 491 -1.09 19.45 -6.71
CA ALA A 491 -1.67 18.90 -5.50
C ALA A 491 -2.65 17.79 -5.87
N SER A 492 -2.79 16.83 -4.97
CA SER A 492 -3.91 15.89 -4.99
C SER A 492 -5.11 16.43 -4.22
N PRO A 493 -6.32 15.89 -4.46
CA PRO A 493 -7.47 16.16 -3.61
C PRO A 493 -7.18 15.87 -2.14
N PHE A 494 -6.47 14.77 -1.86
CA PHE A 494 -5.98 14.46 -0.53
C PHE A 494 -5.05 15.54 0.05
N GLY A 495 -4.06 16.02 -0.72
CA GLY A 495 -3.15 17.07 -0.26
C GLY A 495 -3.87 18.38 0.05
N MET A 496 -4.83 18.78 -0.77
CA MET A 496 -5.63 19.99 -0.51
C MET A 496 -6.59 19.82 0.68
N ALA A 497 -7.08 18.61 0.94
CA ALA A 497 -7.85 18.30 2.15
C ALA A 497 -6.96 18.36 3.40
N LEU A 498 -5.69 17.92 3.31
CA LEU A 498 -4.70 18.04 4.38
C LEU A 498 -4.35 19.51 4.66
N VAL A 499 -4.28 20.37 3.64
CA VAL A 499 -4.13 21.82 3.81
C VAL A 499 -5.31 22.41 4.59
N ALA A 500 -6.55 22.07 4.20
CA ALA A 500 -7.75 22.53 4.91
C ALA A 500 -7.78 22.02 6.36
N SER A 501 -7.41 20.77 6.58
CA SER A 501 -7.33 20.14 7.90
C SER A 501 -6.32 20.85 8.80
N SER A 502 -5.14 21.14 8.27
CA SER A 502 -4.07 21.85 8.98
C SER A 502 -4.47 23.29 9.34
N ILE A 503 -5.19 23.99 8.46
CA ILE A 503 -5.75 25.33 8.75
C ILE A 503 -6.79 25.25 9.87
N ALA A 504 -7.69 24.26 9.81
CA ALA A 504 -8.73 24.06 10.83
C ALA A 504 -8.14 23.74 12.22
N ASN A 505 -7.13 22.89 12.25
CA ASN A 505 -6.46 22.44 13.48
C ASN A 505 -5.39 23.41 14.03
N ASN A 506 -5.09 24.50 13.32
CA ASN A 506 -3.97 25.40 13.63
C ASN A 506 -2.60 24.69 13.66
N GLY A 507 -2.43 23.66 12.85
CA GLY A 507 -1.22 22.86 12.77
C GLY A 507 -1.43 21.55 12.03
N LEU A 508 -0.35 21.00 11.48
CA LEU A 508 -0.35 19.75 10.74
C LEU A 508 -0.43 18.54 11.68
N LEU A 509 -1.38 17.65 11.43
CA LEU A 509 -1.40 16.29 11.97
C LEU A 509 -1.19 15.29 10.85
N PRO A 510 -0.42 14.20 11.08
CA PRO A 510 -0.26 13.16 10.08
C PRO A 510 -1.61 12.48 9.77
N PRO A 511 -1.84 12.09 8.50
CA PRO A 511 -3.04 11.36 8.12
C PRO A 511 -3.09 9.99 8.80
N THR A 512 -4.29 9.59 9.22
CA THR A 512 -4.52 8.32 9.92
C THR A 512 -5.74 7.62 9.35
N VAL A 513 -5.57 6.43 8.75
CA VAL A 513 -6.71 5.61 8.31
C VAL A 513 -6.94 4.37 9.18
N VAL A 514 -5.87 3.81 9.76
CA VAL A 514 -5.96 2.75 10.77
C VAL A 514 -5.88 3.40 12.15
N SER A 515 -6.88 3.14 12.98
CA SER A 515 -7.03 3.74 14.30
C SER A 515 -5.76 3.58 15.13
N GLY A 516 -5.21 4.70 15.63
CA GLY A 516 -4.01 4.72 16.45
C GLY A 516 -2.68 4.48 15.70
N LYS A 517 -2.70 4.32 14.38
CA LYS A 517 -1.50 4.14 13.54
C LYS A 517 -1.33 5.33 12.57
N PRO A 518 -0.93 6.52 13.06
CA PRO A 518 -0.74 7.70 12.20
C PRO A 518 0.39 7.50 11.20
N GLY A 519 0.27 8.16 10.04
CA GLY A 519 1.30 8.17 9.02
C GLY A 519 2.60 8.81 9.48
N VAL A 520 3.71 8.37 8.89
CA VAL A 520 5.04 8.96 9.14
C VAL A 520 5.46 9.74 7.90
N GLY A 521 5.62 11.05 8.06
CA GLY A 521 6.10 11.93 6.99
C GLY A 521 7.60 11.74 6.72
N ASN A 522 8.01 11.84 5.45
CA ASN A 522 9.41 11.84 5.01
C ASN A 522 10.21 13.05 5.53
N MET A 523 9.52 14.08 6.04
CA MET A 523 10.09 15.25 6.69
C MET A 523 9.20 15.73 7.84
N GLN A 524 9.76 16.59 8.69
CA GLN A 524 9.03 17.26 9.78
C GLN A 524 9.03 18.77 9.51
N PRO A 525 7.94 19.32 8.94
CA PRO A 525 7.82 20.74 8.64
C PRO A 525 7.82 21.61 9.90
N ALA A 526 8.20 22.89 9.75
CA ALA A 526 8.02 23.86 10.81
C ALA A 526 6.52 24.06 11.10
N ALA A 527 6.16 24.30 12.36
CA ALA A 527 4.78 24.62 12.71
C ALA A 527 4.40 26.02 12.20
N VAL A 528 3.21 26.14 11.63
CA VAL A 528 2.62 27.44 11.30
C VAL A 528 2.19 28.16 12.58
N ASN A 529 2.29 29.50 12.60
CA ASN A 529 1.78 30.30 13.71
C ASN A 529 0.23 30.21 13.75
N PRO A 530 -0.39 29.79 14.87
CA PRO A 530 -1.85 29.71 15.00
C PRO A 530 -2.59 31.03 14.71
N GLN A 531 -1.98 32.19 14.96
CA GLN A 531 -2.60 33.48 14.62
C GLN A 531 -2.79 33.62 13.10
N VAL A 532 -1.87 33.09 12.29
CA VAL A 532 -1.96 33.14 10.83
C VAL A 532 -3.10 32.24 10.34
N THR A 533 -3.27 31.04 10.92
CA THR A 533 -4.39 30.16 10.55
C THR A 533 -5.74 30.73 10.97
N GLU A 534 -5.86 31.40 12.12
CA GLU A 534 -7.07 32.15 12.49
C GLU A 534 -7.40 33.27 11.48
N GLN A 535 -6.40 34.01 11.02
CA GLN A 535 -6.59 35.03 9.99
C GLN A 535 -7.05 34.42 8.67
N ILE A 536 -6.47 33.29 8.26
CA ILE A 536 -6.90 32.56 7.06
C ILE A 536 -8.34 32.07 7.20
N LYS A 537 -8.73 31.51 8.35
CA LYS A 537 -10.12 31.08 8.62
C LYS A 537 -11.10 32.23 8.50
N ALA A 538 -10.77 33.41 9.00
CA ALA A 538 -11.61 34.60 8.85
C ALA A 538 -11.78 34.99 7.36
N MET A 539 -10.71 34.94 6.57
CA MET A 539 -10.79 35.22 5.13
C MET A 539 -11.55 34.14 4.35
N MET A 540 -11.40 32.87 4.74
CA MET A 540 -12.21 31.75 4.20
C MET A 540 -13.69 31.88 4.55
N ARG A 541 -14.03 32.48 5.70
CA ARG A 541 -15.43 32.81 6.03
C ARG A 541 -15.98 33.86 5.06
N GLU A 542 -15.21 34.89 4.76
CA GLU A 542 -15.63 35.94 3.83
C GLU A 542 -15.84 35.39 2.41
N THR A 543 -15.05 34.38 2.00
CA THR A 543 -15.30 33.66 0.73
C THR A 543 -16.72 33.10 0.65
N ILE A 544 -17.25 32.59 1.76
CA ILE A 544 -18.63 32.06 1.85
C ILE A 544 -19.66 33.19 1.94
N THR A 545 -19.45 34.20 2.79
CA THR A 545 -20.50 35.20 3.08
C THR A 545 -20.62 36.30 2.04
N GLY A 546 -19.54 36.58 1.31
CA GLY A 546 -19.50 37.68 0.32
C GLY A 546 -18.54 37.46 -0.84
N GLY A 547 -17.84 36.33 -0.91
CA GLY A 547 -16.82 36.06 -1.91
C GLY A 547 -17.29 35.17 -3.05
N THR A 548 -16.42 34.26 -3.49
CA THR A 548 -16.64 33.40 -4.66
C THR A 548 -17.52 32.17 -4.38
N ALA A 549 -17.86 31.87 -3.12
CA ALA A 549 -18.62 30.68 -2.73
C ALA A 549 -19.96 31.02 -2.04
N THR A 550 -20.57 32.14 -2.40
CA THR A 550 -21.85 32.59 -1.80
C THR A 550 -23.02 31.62 -2.00
N ALA A 551 -22.94 30.71 -2.97
CA ALA A 551 -23.89 29.62 -3.16
C ALA A 551 -23.96 28.61 -1.99
N LEU A 552 -23.00 28.68 -1.06
CA LEU A 552 -22.94 27.85 0.16
C LEU A 552 -23.20 28.65 1.44
N ASN A 553 -23.64 29.90 1.34
CA ASN A 553 -23.89 30.75 2.51
C ASN A 553 -25.06 30.27 3.39
N ASP A 554 -25.88 29.34 2.88
CA ASP A 554 -26.93 28.66 3.64
C ASP A 554 -26.37 27.67 4.68
N ILE A 555 -25.11 27.24 4.55
CA ILE A 555 -24.48 26.27 5.46
C ILE A 555 -23.85 27.02 6.65
N PRO A 556 -24.37 26.86 7.88
CA PRO A 556 -23.88 27.58 9.05
C PRO A 556 -22.42 27.26 9.37
N GLY A 557 -21.63 28.29 9.70
CA GLY A 557 -20.24 28.11 10.13
C GLY A 557 -19.25 27.67 9.04
N LEU A 558 -19.71 27.39 7.81
CA LEU A 558 -18.82 26.98 6.72
C LEU A 558 -17.76 28.04 6.44
N LEU A 559 -16.53 27.56 6.26
CA LEU A 559 -15.38 28.29 5.72
C LEU A 559 -14.98 27.62 4.41
N GLY A 560 -14.46 28.36 3.44
CA GLY A 560 -13.92 27.71 2.25
C GLY A 560 -13.09 28.60 1.35
N LYS A 561 -12.48 27.99 0.34
CA LYS A 561 -11.81 28.67 -0.74
C LYS A 561 -12.08 27.96 -2.06
N THR A 562 -12.47 28.72 -3.08
CA THR A 562 -12.66 28.21 -4.45
C THR A 562 -11.36 28.19 -5.22
N GLY A 563 -11.26 27.30 -6.22
CA GLY A 563 -10.17 27.28 -7.18
C GLY A 563 -10.66 26.98 -8.59
N THR A 564 -10.15 27.76 -9.54
CA THR A 564 -10.16 27.44 -10.96
C THR A 564 -8.71 27.32 -11.38
N ALA A 565 -8.36 26.27 -12.11
CA ALA A 565 -6.99 26.04 -12.56
C ALA A 565 -6.98 25.68 -14.05
N GLU A 566 -6.42 26.56 -14.87
CA GLU A 566 -6.36 26.39 -16.32
C GLU A 566 -5.32 25.33 -16.70
N PHE A 567 -5.58 24.60 -17.79
CA PHE A 567 -4.65 23.60 -18.32
C PHE A 567 -4.72 23.54 -19.85
N GLY A 568 -3.71 22.90 -20.44
CA GLY A 568 -3.57 22.74 -21.89
C GLY A 568 -3.02 23.99 -22.60
N PRO A 569 -2.71 23.89 -23.90
CA PRO A 569 -2.32 25.05 -24.69
C PRO A 569 -3.43 26.11 -24.65
N ASN A 570 -3.08 27.39 -24.48
CA ASN A 570 -4.01 28.51 -24.49
C ASN A 570 -5.21 28.41 -23.51
N ASN A 571 -5.09 27.67 -22.40
CA ASN A 571 -6.13 27.54 -21.38
C ASN A 571 -7.45 26.94 -21.94
N GLU A 572 -7.33 25.95 -22.82
CA GLU A 572 -8.48 25.26 -23.45
C GLU A 572 -9.40 24.51 -22.46
N GLY A 573 -8.94 24.26 -21.24
CA GLY A 573 -9.76 23.69 -20.16
C GLY A 573 -9.38 24.23 -18.78
N ALA A 574 -10.28 24.03 -17.81
CA ALA A 574 -10.01 24.40 -16.42
C ALA A 574 -10.57 23.38 -15.43
N HIS A 575 -9.79 23.03 -14.40
CA HIS A 575 -10.25 22.20 -13.29
C HIS A 575 -11.03 23.04 -12.26
N GLY A 576 -12.00 22.41 -11.61
CA GLY A 576 -12.80 22.99 -10.54
C GLY A 576 -12.37 22.47 -9.18
N TRP A 577 -12.12 23.38 -8.25
CA TRP A 577 -11.69 23.07 -6.89
C TRP A 577 -12.52 23.80 -5.84
N PHE A 578 -12.71 23.15 -4.70
CA PHE A 578 -13.17 23.77 -3.46
C PHE A 578 -12.51 23.10 -2.26
N VAL A 579 -11.95 23.88 -1.34
CA VAL A 579 -11.54 23.40 -0.02
C VAL A 579 -12.46 24.00 1.04
N GLY A 580 -12.92 23.20 1.99
CA GLY A 580 -13.91 23.59 2.97
C GLY A 580 -13.57 23.12 4.38
N ILE A 581 -14.05 23.89 5.37
CA ILE A 581 -13.99 23.55 6.80
C ILE A 581 -15.37 23.77 7.41
N SER A 582 -15.93 22.73 8.03
CA SER A 582 -17.22 22.75 8.72
C SER A 582 -17.07 22.13 10.10
N GLY A 583 -16.82 22.95 11.12
CA GLY A 583 -16.48 22.47 12.46
C GLY A 583 -15.20 21.62 12.44
N ASP A 584 -15.29 20.38 12.93
CA ASP A 584 -14.19 19.40 12.95
C ASP A 584 -14.21 18.48 11.71
N LEU A 585 -14.59 19.04 10.56
CA LEU A 585 -14.54 18.40 9.25
C LEU A 585 -13.83 19.32 8.27
N ALA A 586 -12.70 18.88 7.72
CA ALA A 586 -12.03 19.55 6.62
C ALA A 586 -12.06 18.68 5.37
N PHE A 587 -12.27 19.28 4.21
CA PHE A 587 -12.41 18.51 2.98
C PHE A 587 -11.95 19.28 1.75
N ALA A 588 -11.63 18.53 0.69
CA ALA A 588 -11.40 19.06 -0.64
C ALA A 588 -12.33 18.38 -1.65
N VAL A 589 -12.82 19.15 -2.60
CA VAL A 589 -13.60 18.71 -3.75
C VAL A 589 -12.84 19.08 -5.02
N PHE A 590 -12.67 18.11 -5.90
CA PHE A 590 -12.05 18.26 -7.20
C PHE A 590 -13.00 17.79 -8.29
N VAL A 591 -13.07 18.54 -9.39
CA VAL A 591 -13.76 18.16 -10.61
C VAL A 591 -12.84 18.44 -11.79
N ASN A 592 -12.45 17.39 -12.49
CA ASN A 592 -11.60 17.49 -13.66
C ASN A 592 -12.31 18.24 -14.80
N ASN A 593 -11.60 19.12 -15.51
CA ASN A 593 -12.13 19.88 -16.64
C ASN A 593 -13.57 20.43 -16.43
N ALA A 594 -13.78 21.03 -15.27
CA ALA A 594 -15.06 21.61 -14.87
C ALA A 594 -15.39 22.94 -15.56
N GLY A 595 -14.39 23.59 -16.17
CA GLY A 595 -14.47 24.93 -16.75
C GLY A 595 -14.52 26.06 -15.72
N SER A 596 -14.90 25.78 -14.47
CA SER A 596 -14.92 26.73 -13.36
C SER A 596 -14.94 26.01 -12.01
N SER A 597 -14.89 26.77 -10.91
CA SER A 597 -15.10 26.21 -9.56
C SER A 597 -16.55 25.82 -9.24
N ALA A 598 -17.55 26.22 -10.05
CA ALA A 598 -18.96 26.03 -9.71
C ALA A 598 -19.37 24.55 -9.51
N PRO A 599 -18.96 23.59 -10.36
CA PRO A 599 -19.28 22.17 -10.14
C PRO A 599 -18.72 21.61 -8.82
N ALA A 600 -17.53 22.05 -8.40
CA ALA A 600 -16.93 21.65 -7.13
C ALA A 600 -17.71 22.26 -5.93
N ILE A 601 -18.18 23.50 -6.05
CA ILE A 601 -19.04 24.15 -5.05
C ILE A 601 -20.39 23.42 -4.93
N GLU A 602 -21.01 23.06 -6.05
CA GLU A 602 -22.27 22.31 -6.06
C GLU A 602 -22.13 20.93 -5.42
N ALA A 603 -21.06 20.20 -5.75
CA ALA A 603 -20.75 18.92 -5.11
C ALA A 603 -20.48 19.06 -3.61
N ALA A 604 -19.73 20.09 -3.18
CA ALA A 604 -19.56 20.40 -1.76
C ALA A 604 -20.90 20.68 -1.07
N GLY A 605 -21.79 21.42 -1.72
CA GLY A 605 -23.14 21.70 -1.23
C GLY A 605 -24.03 20.46 -1.13
N ARG A 606 -23.90 19.48 -2.03
CA ARG A 606 -24.60 18.18 -1.91
C ARG A 606 -24.01 17.30 -0.81
N PHE A 607 -22.69 17.39 -0.59
CA PHE A 607 -22.01 16.62 0.45
C PHE A 607 -22.40 17.05 1.87
N LEU A 608 -22.59 18.36 2.07
CA LEU A 608 -22.84 18.95 3.40
C LEU A 608 -24.33 19.08 3.79
N ARG A 609 -25.26 18.90 2.84
CA ARG A 609 -26.72 18.99 3.07
C ARG A 609 -27.32 17.58 3.14
#